data_AF-G1APP0-F1
#
_entry.id   AF-G1APP0-F1
#
_cell.length_a   1.000
_cell.length_b   1.000
_cell.length_c   1.000
_cell.angle_alpha   90.00
_cell.angle_beta   90.00
_cell.angle_gamma   90.00
#
_symmetry.space_group_name_H-M   'P 1'
#
loop_
_entity.id
_entity.type
_entity.pdbx_description
1 polymer ?
#
loop_
_entity_poly.entity_id
_entity_poly.type
_entity_poly.pdbx_seq_one_letter_code
_entity_poly.pdbx_strand_id
1 'polypeptide(L)'
;ALDLAFKYDSRVLVEQGVNAREIEVGLLGNYDVKSTFPGEVVKDVAFYDYEAKYIDNKITMDIPAKLSDEVVSMMRQNAEKAFRAIGGKGLSRCDF
;
A
#
# COMPACT_ATOMS: atom_id res chain seq x y z
N ALA A 1 -24.00 -2.80 0.02
CA ALA A 1 -22.57 -2.62 -0.36
C ALA A 1 -22.43 -2.11 -1.79
N LEU A 2 -22.97 -2.81 -2.81
CA LEU A 2 -22.90 -2.35 -4.21
C LEU A 2 -23.60 -1.00 -4.44
N ASP A 3 -24.82 -0.81 -3.92
CA ASP A 3 -25.54 0.48 -4.02
C ASP A 3 -24.78 1.66 -3.40
N LEU A 4 -23.91 1.38 -2.42
CA LEU A 4 -23.05 2.41 -1.83
C LEU A 4 -21.85 2.71 -2.75
N ALA A 5 -21.18 1.68 -3.27
CA ALA A 5 -20.05 1.84 -4.18
C ALA A 5 -20.44 2.60 -5.46
N PHE A 6 -21.62 2.32 -6.03
CA PHE A 6 -22.14 3.01 -7.20
C PHE A 6 -22.48 4.49 -6.98
N LYS A 7 -22.45 4.99 -5.73
CA LYS A 7 -22.52 6.44 -5.47
C LYS A 7 -21.21 7.17 -5.76
N TYR A 8 -20.08 6.44 -5.82
CA TYR A 8 -18.74 7.02 -5.99
C TYR A 8 -18.15 6.79 -7.38
N ASP A 9 -18.50 5.69 -8.05
CA ASP A 9 -18.07 5.42 -9.43
C ASP A 9 -19.12 4.59 -10.18
N SER A 10 -19.13 4.73 -11.51
CA SER A 10 -19.91 3.94 -12.46
C SER A 10 -19.42 2.50 -12.60
N ARG A 11 -18.16 2.22 -12.22
CA ARG A 11 -17.55 0.89 -12.29
C ARG A 11 -17.11 0.44 -10.90
N VAL A 12 -17.46 -0.79 -10.53
CA VAL A 12 -17.09 -1.39 -9.25
C VAL A 12 -16.15 -2.58 -9.48
N LEU A 13 -15.07 -2.63 -8.69
CA LEU A 13 -14.17 -3.78 -8.59
C LEU A 13 -14.52 -4.56 -7.31
N VAL A 14 -14.64 -5.88 -7.42
CA VAL A 14 -14.90 -6.78 -6.29
C VAL A 14 -13.74 -7.74 -6.18
N GLU A 15 -13.07 -7.75 -5.03
CA GLU A 15 -11.90 -8.58 -4.75
C GLU A 15 -12.22 -9.55 -3.61
N GLN A 16 -11.52 -10.69 -3.59
CA GLN A 16 -11.63 -11.64 -2.48
C GLN A 16 -10.98 -11.03 -1.24
N GLY A 17 -11.76 -10.89 -0.16
CA GLY A 17 -11.22 -10.49 1.14
C GLY A 17 -10.23 -11.52 1.67
N VAL A 18 -9.07 -11.05 2.14
CA VAL A 18 -8.03 -11.87 2.77
C VAL A 18 -7.62 -11.25 4.10
N ASN A 19 -7.23 -12.10 5.07
CA ASN A 19 -6.58 -11.62 6.28
C ASN A 19 -5.08 -11.53 6.02
N ALA A 20 -4.60 -10.33 5.68
CA ALA A 20 -3.23 -10.07 5.26
C ALA A 20 -2.61 -8.91 6.04
N ARG A 21 -1.28 -8.87 6.02
CA ARG A 21 -0.48 -7.73 6.49
C ARG A 21 -0.47 -6.67 5.39
N GLU A 22 -0.57 -5.41 5.76
CA GLU A 22 -0.50 -4.28 4.81
C GLU A 22 0.89 -3.68 4.84
N ILE A 23 1.58 -3.76 3.70
CA ILE A 23 2.96 -3.30 3.57
C ILE A 23 3.04 -2.19 2.52
N GLU A 24 3.66 -1.07 2.85
CA GLU A 24 3.78 0.10 1.98
C GLU A 24 5.24 0.36 1.59
N VAL A 25 5.49 0.66 0.32
CA VAL A 25 6.79 1.08 -0.21
C VAL A 25 6.68 2.43 -0.90
N GLY A 26 7.42 3.42 -0.41
CA GLY A 26 7.52 4.73 -1.05
C GLY A 26 8.46 4.70 -2.26
N LEU A 27 8.08 5.38 -3.33
CA LEU A 27 8.83 5.52 -4.58
C LEU A 27 9.05 6.99 -4.88
N LEU A 28 10.29 7.39 -5.13
CA LEU A 28 10.63 8.75 -5.52
C LEU A 28 11.58 8.72 -6.71
N GLY A 29 11.25 9.49 -7.75
CA GLY A 29 12.12 9.71 -8.89
C GLY A 29 11.39 9.83 -10.21
N ASN A 30 12.19 10.04 -11.26
CA ASN A 30 11.74 10.08 -12.65
C ASN A 30 12.49 9.00 -13.44
N TYR A 31 13.69 9.32 -13.95
CA TYR A 31 14.52 8.37 -14.69
C TYR A 31 15.30 7.42 -13.75
N ASP A 32 15.85 7.95 -12.65
CA ASP A 32 16.40 7.16 -11.55
C ASP A 32 15.33 7.08 -10.45
N VAL A 33 14.73 5.91 -10.29
CA VAL A 33 13.65 5.64 -9.33
C VAL A 33 14.24 4.94 -8.13
N LYS A 34 14.00 5.47 -6.93
CA LYS A 34 14.44 4.88 -5.67
C LYS A 34 13.23 4.49 -4.82
N SER A 35 13.38 3.37 -4.12
CA SER A 35 12.41 2.85 -3.16
C SER A 35 12.85 3.09 -1.71
N THR A 36 11.90 3.25 -0.79
CA THR A 36 12.15 3.18 0.66
C THR A 36 12.30 1.72 1.11
N PHE A 37 12.63 1.50 2.39
CA PHE A 37 12.34 0.20 3.00
C PHE A 37 10.82 0.03 3.15
N PRO A 38 10.30 -1.21 3.08
CA PRO A 38 8.89 -1.49 3.33
C PRO A 38 8.52 -1.10 4.76
N GLY A 39 7.37 -0.44 4.93
CA GLY A 39 6.76 -0.16 6.22
C GLY A 39 5.49 -0.97 6.38
N GLU A 40 5.23 -1.48 7.58
CA GLU A 40 4.00 -2.21 7.88
C GLU A 40 3.02 -1.33 8.63
N VAL A 41 1.77 -1.32 8.18
CA VAL A 41 0.66 -0.71 8.89
C VAL A 41 0.19 -1.71 9.95
N VAL A 42 0.64 -1.52 11.19
CA VAL A 42 0.22 -2.36 12.33
C VAL A 42 -1.13 -1.85 12.83
N LYS A 43 -2.17 -2.65 12.62
CA LYS A 43 -3.53 -2.36 13.08
C LYS A 43 -3.82 -3.16 14.35
N ASP A 44 -4.39 -2.50 15.34
CA ASP A 44 -5.01 -3.17 16.50
C ASP A 44 -6.47 -3.60 16.23
N VAL A 45 -6.98 -3.43 15.00
CA VAL A 45 -8.35 -3.74 14.58
C VAL A 45 -8.41 -4.47 13.23
N ALA A 46 -9.38 -5.38 13.10
CA ALA A 46 -9.49 -6.35 12.02
C ALA A 46 -9.82 -5.77 10.61
N PHE A 47 -10.08 -4.47 10.48
CA PHE A 47 -10.43 -3.82 9.21
C PHE A 47 -9.89 -2.38 9.13
N TYR A 48 -9.37 -1.98 7.97
CA TYR A 48 -9.07 -0.57 7.67
C TYR A 48 -10.31 0.06 7.03
N ASP A 49 -11.07 0.83 7.79
CA ASP A 49 -12.07 1.71 7.23
C ASP A 49 -11.63 3.18 7.34
N TYR A 50 -12.43 4.07 6.75
CA TYR A 50 -12.18 5.51 6.75
C TYR A 50 -12.13 6.10 8.16
N GLU A 51 -12.89 5.55 9.11
CA GLU A 51 -12.89 6.00 10.51
C GLU A 51 -11.57 5.63 11.20
N ALA A 52 -11.05 4.41 11.00
CA ALA A 52 -9.73 4.02 11.53
C ALA A 52 -8.57 4.85 10.94
N LYS A 53 -8.70 5.34 9.70
CA LYS A 53 -7.65 6.15 9.04
C LYS A 53 -7.59 7.61 9.50
N TYR A 54 -8.68 8.17 10.03
CA TYR A 54 -8.79 9.61 10.31
C TYR A 54 -9.39 9.99 11.68
N ILE A 55 -10.03 9.06 12.39
CA ILE A 55 -10.72 9.35 13.67
C ILE A 55 -10.00 8.68 14.85
N ASP A 56 -9.41 7.50 14.68
CA ASP A 56 -8.64 6.82 15.74
C ASP A 56 -7.15 6.79 15.39
N ASN A 57 -6.40 7.69 16.03
CA ASN A 57 -4.97 7.96 15.83
C ASN A 57 -4.05 6.82 16.35
N LYS A 58 -4.47 5.55 16.22
CA LYS A 58 -3.76 4.36 16.71
C LYS A 58 -3.19 3.49 15.58
N ILE A 59 -2.83 4.10 14.47
CA ILE A 59 -2.06 3.41 13.43
C ILE A 59 -0.58 3.51 13.82
N THR A 60 0.04 2.37 14.09
CA THR A 60 1.50 2.32 14.32
C THR A 60 2.17 1.81 13.07
N MET A 61 3.22 2.50 12.62
CA MET A 61 4.01 2.07 11.47
C MET A 61 5.27 1.34 11.98
N ASP A 62 5.44 0.08 11.60
CA ASP A 62 6.70 -0.65 11.83
C ASP A 62 7.60 -0.45 10.61
N ILE A 63 8.66 0.36 10.77
CA ILE A 63 9.60 0.71 9.70
C ILE A 63 11.03 0.48 10.20
N PRO A 64 11.79 -0.47 9.62
CA PRO A 64 11.39 -1.37 8.53
C PRO A 64 10.44 -2.48 9.00
N ALA A 65 9.52 -2.90 8.12
CA ALA A 65 8.63 -4.03 8.37
C ALA A 65 9.43 -5.32 8.67
N LYS A 66 8.94 -6.13 9.60
CA LYS A 66 9.56 -7.41 9.98
C LYS A 66 9.35 -8.46 8.89
N LEU A 67 10.26 -8.49 7.93
CA LEU A 67 10.26 -9.34 6.75
C LEU A 67 11.69 -9.87 6.52
N SER A 68 11.82 -10.98 5.79
CA SER A 68 13.16 -11.43 5.37
C SER A 68 13.75 -10.48 4.32
N ASP A 69 15.07 -10.40 4.25
CA ASP A 69 15.77 -9.57 3.27
C ASP A 69 15.38 -9.89 1.82
N GLU A 70 15.08 -11.16 1.55
CA GLU A 70 14.58 -11.62 0.24
C GLU A 70 13.22 -10.99 -0.10
N VAL A 71 12.27 -11.01 0.85
CA VAL A 71 10.94 -10.41 0.65
C VAL A 71 11.05 -8.89 0.53
N VAL A 72 11.89 -8.25 1.34
CA VAL A 72 12.16 -6.81 1.27
C VAL A 72 12.68 -6.43 -0.12
N SER A 73 13.67 -7.17 -0.63
CA SER A 73 14.24 -6.94 -1.96
C SER A 73 13.18 -7.13 -3.05
N MET A 74 12.39 -8.19 -2.98
CA MET A 74 11.34 -8.49 -3.95
C MET A 74 10.25 -7.42 -3.99
N MET A 75 9.75 -6.96 -2.84
CA MET A 75 8.75 -5.90 -2.76
C MET A 75 9.26 -4.60 -3.39
N ARG A 76 10.50 -4.20 -3.08
CA ARG A 76 11.12 -3.00 -3.64
C ARG A 76 11.27 -3.09 -5.16
N GLN A 77 11.76 -4.23 -5.67
CA GLN A 77 11.90 -4.45 -7.10
C GLN A 77 10.53 -4.43 -7.82
N ASN A 78 9.51 -5.06 -7.24
CA ASN A 78 8.16 -5.07 -7.81
C ASN A 78 7.53 -3.68 -7.84
N ALA A 79 7.68 -2.91 -6.75
CA ALA A 79 7.18 -1.54 -6.67
C ALA A 79 7.81 -0.67 -7.76
N GLU A 80 9.14 -0.69 -7.89
CA GLU A 80 9.81 0.09 -8.91
C GLU A 80 9.49 -0.38 -10.33
N LYS A 81 9.30 -1.69 -10.55
CA LYS A 81 8.88 -2.24 -11.85
C LYS A 81 7.48 -1.76 -12.21
N ALA A 82 6.52 -1.82 -11.29
CA ALA A 82 5.17 -1.34 -11.50
C ALA A 82 5.13 0.17 -11.77
N PHE A 83 5.86 0.96 -10.98
CA PHE A 83 5.96 2.42 -11.17
C PHE A 83 6.54 2.79 -12.54
N ARG A 84 7.58 2.09 -13.00
CA ARG A 84 8.13 2.30 -14.35
C ARG A 84 7.15 1.85 -15.44
N ALA A 85 6.43 0.74 -15.25
CA ALA A 85 5.47 0.22 -16.23
C ALA A 85 4.30 1.17 -16.48
N ILE A 86 3.85 1.91 -15.46
CA ILE A 86 2.79 2.93 -15.60
C ILE A 86 3.32 4.31 -16.02
N GLY A 87 4.62 4.45 -16.29
CA GLY A 87 5.23 5.74 -16.62
C GLY A 87 5.27 6.74 -15.46
N GLY A 88 5.35 6.24 -14.22
CA GLY A 88 5.37 7.04 -13.00
C GLY A 88 6.50 8.06 -12.96
N LYS A 89 6.20 9.24 -12.41
CA LYS A 89 7.13 10.36 -12.21
C LYS A 89 6.83 11.05 -10.88
N GLY A 90 7.85 11.60 -10.23
CA GLY A 90 7.71 12.28 -8.95
C GLY A 90 7.65 11.30 -7.79
N LEU A 91 6.52 11.25 -7.08
CA LEU A 91 6.33 10.49 -5.84
C LEU A 91 5.13 9.55 -5.99
N SER A 92 5.27 8.32 -5.50
CA SER A 92 4.16 7.39 -5.35
C SER A 92 4.38 6.50 -4.13
N ARG A 93 3.32 5.81 -3.74
CA ARG A 93 3.33 4.77 -2.72
C ARG A 93 2.71 3.52 -3.35
N CYS A 94 3.42 2.41 -3.24
CA CYS A 94 2.94 1.10 -3.67
C CYS A 94 2.58 0.30 -2.43
N ASP A 95 1.33 -0.18 -2.39
CA ASP A 95 0.78 -0.95 -1.29
C ASP A 95 0.77 -2.43 -1.70
N PHE A 96 1.14 -3.32 -0.78
CA PHE A 96 1.23 -4.78 -0.92
C PHE A 96 0.39 -5.48 0.14
#